data_AF-A0A444V0E5-F1
#
_entry.id   AF-A0A444V0E5-F1
#
_cell.length_a   1.000
_cell.length_b   1.000
_cell.length_c   1.000
_cell.angle_alpha   90.00
_cell.angle_beta   90.00
_cell.angle_gamma   90.00
#
_symmetry.space_group_name_H-M   'P 1'
#
loop_
_entity.id
_entity.type
_entity.pdbx_description
1 polymer ?
#
loop_
_entity_poly.entity_id
_entity_poly.type
_entity_poly.pdbx_seq_one_letter_code
_entity_poly.pdbx_strand_id
1 'polypeptide(L)'
;MRQVKQLRKGLQETSIWPLLKEREDVVPLLFPRAPESIYSSQVIVERIAWPTLSEEEGGDDDEDEDDDECSLETKCRITGFFRRFIENGKIQCVIMLN
;
A
#
# COMPACT_ATOMS: atom_id res chain seq x y z
N MET A 1 -14.54 1.13 3.52
CA MET A 1 -14.35 -0.07 2.66
C MET A 1 -13.63 0.22 1.33
N ARG A 2 -13.42 1.49 0.94
CA ARG A 2 -12.74 1.87 -0.31
C ARG A 2 -11.36 1.22 -0.48
N GLN A 3 -10.54 1.20 0.58
CA GLN A 3 -9.20 0.60 0.53
C GLN A 3 -9.24 -0.90 0.26
N VAL A 4 -10.15 -1.63 0.90
CA VAL A 4 -10.31 -3.08 0.69
C VAL A 4 -10.80 -3.38 -0.73
N LYS A 5 -11.70 -2.53 -1.26
CA LYS A 5 -12.16 -2.64 -2.65
C LYS A 5 -11.02 -2.39 -3.64
N GLN A 6 -10.22 -1.34 -3.44
CA GLN A 6 -9.08 -1.01 -4.30
C GLN A 6 -7.98 -2.07 -4.23
N LEU A 7 -7.66 -2.59 -3.04
CA LEU A 7 -6.73 -3.71 -2.89
C LEU A 7 -7.23 -4.93 -3.66
N ARG A 8 -8.51 -5.26 -3.56
CA ARG A 8 -9.11 -6.37 -4.30
C ARG A 8 -9.07 -6.12 -5.82
N LYS A 9 -9.39 -4.90 -6.27
CA LYS A 9 -9.32 -4.49 -7.69
C LYS A 9 -7.91 -4.72 -8.24
N GLY A 10 -6.88 -4.19 -7.58
CA GLY A 10 -5.48 -4.40 -8.00
C GLY A 10 -5.04 -5.87 -8.00
N LEU A 11 -5.48 -6.67 -7.03
CA LEU A 11 -5.21 -8.12 -7.04
C LEU A 11 -5.94 -8.84 -8.19
N GLN A 12 -7.12 -8.37 -8.60
CA GLN A 12 -7.83 -8.93 -9.75
C GLN A 12 -7.13 -8.56 -11.07
N GLU A 13 -6.72 -7.30 -11.24
CA GLU A 13 -6.01 -6.81 -12.43
C GLU A 13 -4.67 -7.51 -12.64
N THR A 14 -3.96 -7.83 -11.56
CA THR A 14 -2.70 -8.58 -11.60
C THR A 14 -2.88 -10.10 -11.70
N SER A 15 -4.12 -10.59 -11.81
CA SER A 15 -4.48 -12.03 -11.77
C SER A 15 -4.05 -12.79 -10.52
N ILE A 16 -3.58 -12.09 -9.47
CA ILE A 16 -3.23 -12.70 -8.19
C ILE A 16 -4.51 -13.19 -7.49
N TRP A 17 -5.61 -12.44 -7.57
CA TRP A 17 -6.85 -12.81 -6.90
C TRP A 17 -7.46 -14.15 -7.39
N PRO A 18 -7.60 -14.41 -8.71
CA PRO A 18 -7.93 -15.74 -9.21
C PRO A 18 -6.96 -16.83 -8.73
N LEU A 19 -5.65 -16.59 -8.81
CA LEU A 19 -4.63 -17.55 -8.39
C LEU A 19 -4.80 -17.96 -6.91
N LEU A 20 -5.02 -16.99 -6.01
CA LEU A 20 -5.23 -17.25 -4.59
C LEU A 20 -6.50 -18.07 -4.32
N LYS A 21 -7.54 -17.91 -5.14
CA LYS A 21 -8.78 -18.70 -5.02
C LYS A 21 -8.62 -20.14 -5.49
N GLU A 22 -7.82 -20.36 -6.52
CA GLU A 22 -7.60 -21.68 -7.11
C GLU A 22 -6.50 -22.48 -6.38
N ARG A 23 -5.56 -21.77 -5.76
CA ARG A 23 -4.35 -22.35 -5.15
C ARG A 23 -4.05 -21.70 -3.80
N GLU A 24 -4.70 -22.18 -2.76
CA GLU A 24 -4.47 -21.68 -1.39
C GLU A 24 -3.04 -21.95 -0.91
N ASP A 25 -2.38 -22.98 -1.44
CA ASP A 25 -0.99 -23.32 -1.12
C ASP A 25 0.03 -22.26 -1.58
N VAL A 26 -0.33 -21.38 -2.52
CA VAL A 26 0.53 -20.26 -2.92
C VAL A 26 0.44 -19.05 -1.99
N VAL A 27 -0.58 -18.99 -1.12
CA VAL A 27 -0.77 -17.88 -0.18
C VAL A 27 0.48 -17.65 0.68
N PRO A 28 1.06 -18.65 1.36
CA PRO A 28 2.28 -18.44 2.15
C PRO A 28 3.53 -18.14 1.30
N LEU A 29 3.53 -18.47 0.00
CA LEU A 29 4.64 -18.19 -0.91
C LEU A 29 4.62 -16.74 -1.41
N LEU A 30 3.43 -16.22 -1.73
CA LEU A 30 3.23 -14.85 -2.20
C LEU A 30 3.19 -13.84 -1.05
N PHE A 31 2.70 -14.25 0.12
CA PHE A 31 2.57 -13.42 1.31
C PHE A 31 3.24 -14.11 2.51
N PRO A 32 4.58 -14.20 2.51
CA PRO A 32 5.34 -14.83 3.59
C PRO A 32 5.11 -14.13 4.92
N ARG A 33 5.28 -14.87 6.03
CA ARG A 33 5.11 -14.27 7.37
C ARG A 33 6.21 -13.23 7.63
N ALA A 34 5.92 -12.26 8.49
CA ALA A 34 6.85 -11.17 8.83
C ALA A 34 8.30 -11.59 9.21
N PRO A 35 8.56 -12.70 9.93
CA PRO A 35 9.96 -13.11 10.19
C PRO A 35 10.68 -13.68 8.96
N GLU A 36 9.95 -14.09 7.91
CA GLU A 36 10.51 -14.66 6.67
C GLU A 36 10.75 -13.58 5.60
N SER A 37 10.13 -12.41 5.75
CA SER A 37 10.28 -11.28 4.85
C SER A 37 11.04 -10.14 5.53
N ILE A 38 12.34 -10.05 5.24
CA ILE A 38 13.19 -8.96 5.72
C ILE A 38 12.88 -7.71 4.88
N TYR A 39 11.85 -6.96 5.26
CA TYR A 39 11.61 -5.62 4.72
C TYR A 39 12.31 -4.59 5.60
N SER A 40 13.31 -3.89 5.05
CA SER A 40 13.86 -2.71 5.71
C SER A 40 12.95 -1.51 5.47
N SER A 41 12.93 -0.56 6.41
CA SER A 41 12.18 0.69 6.22
C SER A 41 12.65 1.44 4.98
N GLN A 42 13.93 1.33 4.61
CA GLN A 42 14.49 1.90 3.39
C GLN A 42 13.85 1.31 2.13
N VAL A 43 13.74 -0.03 2.04
CA VAL A 43 13.12 -0.71 0.89
C VAL A 43 11.66 -0.31 0.73
N ILE A 44 10.93 -0.13 1.83
CA ILE A 44 9.52 0.30 1.78
C ILE A 44 9.41 1.72 1.22
N VAL A 45 10.21 2.66 1.74
CA VAL A 45 10.17 4.08 1.32
C VAL A 45 10.51 4.25 -0.16
N GLU A 46 11.46 3.46 -0.67
CA GLU A 46 11.87 3.48 -2.08
C GLU A 46 10.80 2.92 -3.03
N ARG A 47 9.88 2.09 -2.54
CA ARG A 47 8.87 1.41 -3.37
C ARG A 47 7.49 2.06 -3.34
N ILE A 48 7.26 3.02 -2.45
CA ILE A 48 6.00 3.77 -2.42
C ILE A 48 5.99 4.78 -3.59
N ALA A 49 4.99 4.65 -4.47
CA ALA A 49 4.63 5.72 -5.39
C ALA A 49 3.94 6.83 -4.59
N TRP A 50 4.69 7.88 -4.26
CA TRP A 50 4.14 9.04 -3.57
C TRP A 50 3.31 9.85 -4.55
N PRO A 51 2.15 10.39 -4.14
CA PRO A 51 1.36 11.28 -4.98
C PRO A 51 2.25 12.39 -5.54
N THR A 52 2.40 12.43 -6.86
CA THR A 52 3.22 13.44 -7.51
C THR A 52 2.49 14.78 -7.50
N LEU A 53 3.22 15.87 -7.24
CA LEU A 53 2.67 17.23 -7.19
C LEU A 53 2.14 17.75 -8.55
N SER A 54 2.12 16.89 -9.58
CA SER A 54 1.83 17.22 -10.97
C SER A 54 0.61 16.50 -11.53
N GLU A 55 -0.22 15.86 -10.71
CA GLU A 55 -1.49 15.28 -11.16
C GLU A 55 -2.56 16.39 -11.23
N GLU A 56 -2.37 17.34 -12.14
CA GLU A 56 -3.47 17.88 -12.92
C GLU A 56 -3.67 16.90 -14.08
N GLU A 57 -4.90 16.42 -14.25
CA GLU A 57 -5.42 15.74 -15.45
C GLU A 57 -4.90 14.33 -15.75
N GLY A 58 -5.58 13.33 -15.17
CA GLY A 58 -5.44 11.93 -15.59
C GLY A 58 -6.47 11.03 -14.91
N GLY A 59 -7.73 11.47 -14.86
CA GLY A 59 -8.84 10.70 -14.32
C GLY A 59 -9.04 9.40 -15.08
N ASP A 60 -8.82 8.28 -14.39
CA ASP A 60 -9.61 7.09 -14.66
C ASP A 60 -10.96 7.31 -13.98
N ASP A 61 -11.99 7.20 -14.79
CA ASP A 61 -13.38 7.54 -14.55
C ASP A 61 -13.98 6.63 -13.45
N ASP A 62 -13.80 7.01 -12.19
CA ASP A 62 -14.62 6.55 -11.07
C ASP A 62 -15.32 7.80 -10.52
N GLU A 63 -16.51 8.08 -11.05
CA GLU A 63 -17.49 9.05 -10.53
C GLU A 63 -17.84 8.74 -9.05
N ASP A 64 -16.97 9.17 -8.13
CA ASP A 64 -17.29 9.33 -6.72
C ASP A 64 -16.97 10.80 -6.37
N GLU A 65 -17.99 11.66 -6.51
CA GLU A 65 -18.04 13.05 -6.04
C GLU A 65 -17.67 13.14 -4.55
N ASP A 66 -16.38 13.25 -4.26
CA ASP A 66 -15.81 13.75 -2.99
C ASP A 66 -14.34 14.13 -3.25
N ASP A 67 -14.11 14.80 -4.39
CA ASP A 67 -12.83 15.45 -4.72
C ASP A 67 -12.67 16.71 -3.86
N ASP A 68 -12.50 16.50 -2.56
CA ASP A 68 -11.93 17.50 -1.68
C ASP A 68 -10.42 17.50 -1.96
N GLU A 69 -10.07 18.12 -3.10
CA GLU A 69 -8.70 18.18 -3.60
C GLU A 69 -7.82 18.83 -2.51
N CYS A 70 -7.13 17.97 -1.76
CA CYS A 70 -6.35 18.40 -0.63
C CYS A 70 -5.24 19.34 -1.11
N SER A 71 -5.06 20.50 -0.45
CA SER A 71 -4.05 21.48 -0.88
C SER A 71 -2.65 20.85 -1.02
N LEU A 72 -1.82 21.41 -1.90
CA LEU A 72 -0.42 20.98 -2.07
C LEU A 72 0.34 20.93 -0.75
N GLU A 73 0.11 21.92 0.12
CA GLU A 73 0.73 22.00 1.45
C GLU A 73 0.31 20.80 2.31
N THR A 74 -0.99 20.47 2.32
CA THR A 74 -1.50 19.33 3.08
C THR A 74 -0.97 18.01 2.51
N LYS A 75 -0.94 17.85 1.18
CA LYS A 75 -0.34 16.69 0.50
C LYS A 75 1.13 16.52 0.93
N CYS A 76 1.95 17.58 0.87
CA CYS A 76 3.35 17.58 1.31
C CYS A 76 3.51 17.24 2.79
N ARG A 77 2.65 17.78 3.65
CA ARG A 77 2.68 17.52 5.10
C ARG A 77 2.40 16.05 5.41
N ILE A 78 1.40 15.49 4.75
CA ILE A 78 0.99 14.09 4.90
C ILE A 78 2.10 13.16 4.39
N THR A 79 2.60 13.35 3.17
CA THR A 79 3.66 12.52 2.59
C THR A 79 4.96 12.59 3.39
N GLY A 80 5.35 13.80 3.83
CA GLY A 80 6.53 14.01 4.66
C GLY A 80 6.43 13.32 6.03
N PHE A 81 5.25 13.35 6.66
CA PHE A 81 5.01 12.61 7.90
C PHE A 81 5.16 11.10 7.68
N PHE A 82 4.50 10.54 6.66
CA PHE A 82 4.54 9.09 6.41
C PHE A 82 5.93 8.60 6.07
N ARG A 83 6.68 9.34 5.25
CA ARG A 83 8.08 9.02 4.95
C ARG A 83 8.90 8.92 6.24
N ARG A 84 8.87 9.94 7.10
CA ARG A 84 9.60 9.93 8.38
C ARG A 84 9.13 8.82 9.31
N PHE A 85 7.82 8.58 9.37
CA PHE A 85 7.25 7.53 10.21
C PHE A 85 7.73 6.15 9.79
N ILE A 86 7.76 5.85 8.49
CA ILE A 86 8.23 4.57 7.96
C ILE A 86 9.75 4.46 8.18
N GLU A 87 10.53 5.49 7.83
CA GLU A 87 12.00 5.51 7.99
C GLU A 87 12.44 5.19 9.42
N ASN A 88 11.72 5.76 10.40
CA ASN A 88 12.01 5.61 11.83
C ASN A 88 11.15 4.54 12.52
N GLY A 89 10.32 3.83 11.76
CA GLY A 89 9.44 2.79 12.25
C GLY A 89 10.27 1.63 12.80
N LYS A 90 10.14 1.35 14.09
CA LYS A 90 10.76 0.17 14.70
C LYS A 90 9.83 -1.01 14.46
N ILE A 91 10.33 -2.04 13.78
CA ILE A 91 9.67 -3.34 13.74
C ILE A 91 9.71 -3.89 15.18
N GLN A 92 8.62 -3.73 15.92
CA GLN A 92 8.39 -4.60 17.07
C GLN A 92 7.97 -5.95 16.51
N CYS A 93 8.90 -6.91 16.51
CA CYS A 93 8.54 -8.32 16.44
C CYS A 93 7.66 -8.60 17.67
N VAL A 94 6.34 -8.48 17.52
CA VAL A 94 5.41 -9.12 18.45
C VAL A 94 5.49 -10.60 18.10
N ILE A 95 6.48 -11.26 18.67
CA ILE A 95 6.49 -12.72 18.76
C ILE A 95 5.30 -13.03 19.67
N MET A 96 4.12 -13.25 19.10
CA MET A 96 3.06 -13.93 19.83
C MET A 96 3.53 -15.38 20.01
N LEU A 97 4.33 -15.58 21.05
CA LEU A 97 4.51 -16.88 21.66
C LEU A 97 3.17 -17.24 22.32
N ASN A 98 2.43 -18.15 21.70
CA ASN A 98 1.61 -19.18 22.36
C ASN A 98 1.19 -20.23 21.34
#